data_AF-A0A7K8YSL1-F1
#
_entry.id   AF-A0A7K8YSL1-F1
#
_cell.length_a   1.000
_cell.length_b   1.000
_cell.length_c   1.000
_cell.angle_alpha   90.00
_cell.angle_beta   90.00
_cell.angle_gamma   90.00
#
_symmetry.space_group_name_H-M   'P 1'
#
loop_
_entity.id
_entity.type
_entity.pdbx_description
1 polymer ?
#
loop_
_entity_poly.entity_id
_entity_poly.type
_entity_poly.pdbx_seq_one_letter_code
_entity_poly.pdbx_strand_id
1 'polypeptide(L)'
;TMSPGGSEAHTMSPGGSEAHTMSPGGSEAHTMSPGGSEAHTMSPGGSEAHTMSPGGSEAHTMSPGGSEAHTMSPGGSEAHTMSPGGSEAHTMSPGGSEAHTMSPGGSEAHTMSPGGSEAHTMSPGGSEAHTMSPGGSEAHTMSPGGSEAHTMSPGGSEAHTMSPGGSEAHTMSPGGSEAHTMSPGGSEAHTMSPGGSEAHTM
;
A
#
# COMPACT_ATOMS: atom_id res chain seq x y z
N THR A 1 29.41 -11.87 22.50
CA THR A 1 28.41 -10.80 22.40
C THR A 1 28.90 -9.79 21.37
N MET A 2 28.61 -10.03 20.10
CA MET A 2 28.72 -8.99 19.08
C MET A 2 27.30 -8.49 18.86
N SER A 3 27.04 -7.20 19.09
CA SER A 3 25.87 -6.57 18.48
C SER A 3 26.02 -6.74 16.97
N PRO A 4 24.98 -7.20 16.23
CA PRO A 4 24.95 -6.95 14.80
C PRO A 4 24.76 -5.43 14.68
N GLY A 5 25.83 -4.70 14.34
CA GLY A 5 25.65 -3.34 13.85
C GLY A 5 24.89 -3.44 12.54
N GLY A 6 23.76 -2.75 12.42
CA GLY A 6 22.97 -2.73 11.20
C GLY A 6 23.84 -2.36 10.00
N SER A 7 23.70 -3.09 8.91
CA SER A 7 24.34 -2.75 7.63
C SER A 7 23.40 -1.89 6.81
N GLU A 8 23.93 -0.90 6.10
CA GLU A 8 23.16 -0.09 5.16
C GLU A 8 23.52 -0.49 3.72
N ALA A 9 22.51 -0.67 2.86
CA ALA A 9 22.68 -0.82 1.43
C ALA A 9 22.05 0.36 0.70
N HIS A 10 22.82 1.03 -0.16
CA HIS A 10 22.33 2.12 -0.99
C HIS A 10 22.58 1.80 -2.46
N THR A 11 21.51 1.83 -3.25
CA THR A 11 21.55 1.64 -4.70
C THR A 11 20.93 2.84 -5.38
N MET A 12 21.65 3.42 -6.33
CA MET A 12 21.15 4.45 -7.24
C MET A 12 21.47 4.01 -8.66
N SER A 13 20.44 3.85 -9.47
CA SER A 13 20.57 3.46 -10.87
C SER A 13 20.41 4.65 -11.81
N PRO A 14 21.03 4.62 -13.01
CA PRO A 14 20.71 5.57 -14.07
C PRO A 14 19.27 5.42 -14.59
N GLY A 15 18.74 6.44 -15.28
CA GLY A 15 17.45 6.31 -15.98
C GLY A 15 17.51 5.24 -17.08
N GLY A 16 16.42 4.47 -17.26
CA GLY A 16 16.37 3.40 -18.24
C GLY A 16 17.09 2.12 -17.80
N SER A 17 17.26 1.89 -16.49
CA SER A 17 17.99 0.72 -15.99
C SER A 17 17.30 0.02 -14.83
N GLU A 18 17.81 -1.14 -14.45
CA GLU A 18 17.32 -1.94 -13.34
C GLU A 18 18.20 -1.71 -12.10
N ALA A 19 17.57 -1.52 -10.93
CA ALA A 19 18.23 -1.50 -9.63
C ALA A 19 17.80 -2.72 -8.82
N HIS A 20 18.75 -3.47 -8.28
CA HIS A 20 18.48 -4.55 -7.34
C HIS A 20 19.23 -4.33 -6.03
N THR A 21 18.48 -4.25 -4.94
CA THR A 21 19.03 -4.13 -3.58
C THR A 21 18.54 -5.30 -2.75
N MET A 22 19.49 -6.03 -2.15
CA MET A 22 19.19 -7.05 -1.15
C MET A 22 20.04 -6.78 0.08
N SER A 23 19.39 -6.61 1.22
CA SER A 23 20.07 -6.39 2.49
C SER A 23 19.89 -7.60 3.43
N PRO A 24 20.80 -7.83 4.40
CA PRO A 24 20.63 -8.90 5.39
C PRO A 24 19.54 -8.54 6.42
N GLY A 25 19.13 -9.45 7.30
CA GLY A 25 18.20 -9.09 8.39
C GLY A 25 18.81 -8.09 9.39
N GLY A 26 18.03 -7.18 9.94
CA GLY A 26 18.52 -6.13 10.85
C GLY A 26 19.22 -4.97 10.15
N SER A 27 18.84 -4.65 8.91
CA SER A 27 19.55 -3.70 8.04
C SER A 27 18.62 -2.62 7.48
N GLU A 28 19.21 -1.64 6.82
CA GLU A 28 18.49 -0.64 6.04
C GLU A 28 18.83 -0.79 4.55
N ALA A 29 17.82 -0.71 3.69
CA ALA A 29 17.96 -0.73 2.24
C ALA A 29 17.35 0.53 1.63
N HIS A 30 18.12 1.26 0.83
CA HIS A 30 17.64 2.42 0.08
C HIS A 30 17.89 2.22 -1.41
N THR A 31 16.83 2.27 -2.20
CA THR A 31 16.89 2.18 -3.67
C THR A 31 16.27 3.42 -4.29
N MET A 32 17.01 4.07 -5.19
CA MET A 32 16.52 5.17 -6.02
C MET A 32 16.68 4.83 -7.50
N SER A 33 15.56 4.78 -8.21
CA SER A 33 15.49 4.50 -9.65
C SER A 33 14.82 5.68 -10.39
N PRO A 34 15.56 6.46 -11.18
CA PRO A 34 15.01 7.58 -11.97
C PRO A 34 13.98 7.13 -13.02
N GLY A 35 13.35 8.08 -13.72
CA GLY A 35 12.30 7.78 -14.72
C GLY A 35 12.65 6.72 -15.76
N GLY A 36 11.66 5.90 -16.11
CA GLY A 36 11.76 4.78 -17.04
C GLY A 36 12.64 3.63 -16.56
N SER A 37 12.75 3.43 -15.24
CA SER A 37 13.62 2.42 -14.62
C SER A 37 12.82 1.45 -13.75
N GLU A 38 13.45 0.34 -13.39
CA GLU A 38 12.87 -0.64 -12.47
C GLU A 38 13.69 -0.68 -11.17
N ALA A 39 13.02 -0.83 -10.03
CA ALA A 39 13.64 -1.01 -8.73
C ALA A 39 13.10 -2.27 -8.05
N HIS A 40 14.00 -3.13 -7.59
CA HIS A 40 13.65 -4.26 -6.73
C HIS A 40 14.43 -4.18 -5.42
N THR A 41 13.71 -4.14 -4.31
CA THR A 41 14.27 -4.12 -2.96
C THR A 41 13.77 -5.32 -2.17
N MET A 42 14.69 -6.08 -1.56
CA MET A 42 14.38 -7.15 -0.63
C MET A 42 15.06 -6.90 0.72
N SER A 43 14.25 -6.75 1.77
CA SER A 43 14.68 -6.52 3.15
C SER A 43 14.10 -7.58 4.09
N PRO A 44 14.88 -8.60 4.50
CA PRO A 44 14.42 -9.67 5.39
C PRO A 44 14.18 -9.17 6.83
N GLY A 45 13.56 -10.01 7.67
CA GLY A 45 13.09 -9.69 9.02
C GLY A 45 13.92 -8.71 9.87
N GLY A 46 13.21 -7.76 10.50
CA GLY A 46 13.78 -6.71 11.34
C GLY A 46 14.55 -5.65 10.57
N SER A 47 14.24 -5.44 9.29
CA SER A 47 14.93 -4.48 8.42
C SER A 47 13.97 -3.40 7.92
N GLU A 48 14.54 -2.31 7.41
CA GLU A 48 13.81 -1.23 6.75
C GLU A 48 14.15 -1.20 5.26
N ALA A 49 13.15 -0.92 4.42
CA ALA A 49 13.30 -0.73 2.99
C ALA A 49 12.69 0.60 2.54
N HIS A 50 13.46 1.41 1.82
CA HIS A 50 12.98 2.62 1.18
C HIS A 50 13.24 2.56 -0.33
N THR A 51 12.18 2.64 -1.13
CA THR A 51 12.25 2.65 -2.59
C THR A 51 11.62 3.94 -3.13
N MET A 52 12.35 4.64 -4.02
CA MET A 52 11.85 5.82 -4.73
C MET A 52 11.98 5.63 -6.25
N SER A 53 10.85 5.60 -6.94
CA SER A 53 10.74 5.35 -8.39
C SER A 53 9.81 6.34 -9.11
N PRO A 54 10.26 7.58 -9.41
CA PRO A 54 9.46 8.56 -10.14
C PRO A 54 9.41 8.33 -11.66
N GLY A 55 8.32 8.74 -12.30
CA GLY A 55 8.24 9.04 -13.74
C GLY A 55 8.24 7.82 -14.67
N GLY A 56 7.14 7.09 -14.74
CA GLY A 56 7.02 5.91 -15.61
C GLY A 56 7.96 4.78 -15.22
N SER A 57 8.25 4.66 -13.93
CA SER A 57 9.13 3.65 -13.36
C SER A 57 8.33 2.61 -12.58
N GLU A 58 8.92 1.44 -12.37
CA GLU A 58 8.34 0.37 -11.57
C GLU A 58 9.14 0.18 -10.27
N ALA A 59 8.45 -0.08 -9.17
CA ALA A 59 9.05 -0.40 -7.89
C ALA A 59 8.44 -1.67 -7.30
N HIS A 60 9.29 -2.61 -6.92
CA HIS A 60 8.93 -3.82 -6.20
C HIS A 60 9.69 -3.89 -4.87
N THR A 61 8.96 -3.89 -3.76
CA THR A 61 9.53 -4.00 -2.41
C THR A 61 8.98 -5.26 -1.73
N MET A 62 9.87 -6.09 -1.18
CA MET A 62 9.50 -7.26 -0.37
C MET A 62 10.16 -7.16 1.02
N SER A 63 9.33 -7.05 2.06
CA SER A 63 9.77 -6.87 3.45
C SER A 63 9.01 -7.81 4.42
N PRO A 64 9.45 -9.06 4.59
CA PRO A 64 8.83 -10.01 5.51
C PRO A 64 9.31 -9.88 6.97
N GLY A 65 8.50 -10.36 7.92
CA GLY A 65 8.91 -10.75 9.28
C GLY A 65 9.29 -9.60 10.21
N GLY A 66 8.35 -8.70 10.52
CA GLY A 66 8.61 -7.56 11.41
C GLY A 66 9.51 -6.51 10.77
N SER A 67 9.38 -6.32 9.46
CA SER A 67 10.14 -5.34 8.68
C SER A 67 9.25 -4.18 8.28
N GLU A 68 9.86 -3.05 7.91
CA GLU A 68 9.15 -1.88 7.40
C GLU A 68 9.50 -1.65 5.92
N ALA A 69 8.49 -1.28 5.13
CA ALA A 69 8.64 -0.94 3.72
C ALA A 69 8.01 0.42 3.43
N HIS A 70 8.79 1.30 2.80
CA HIS A 70 8.33 2.59 2.30
C HIS A 70 8.60 2.67 0.80
N THR A 71 7.55 2.80 0.00
CA THR A 71 7.64 2.94 -1.46
C THR A 71 7.01 4.27 -1.90
N MET A 72 7.73 5.05 -2.70
CA MET A 72 7.25 6.30 -3.29
C MET A 72 7.39 6.26 -4.83
N SER A 73 6.25 6.26 -5.53
CA SER A 73 6.18 6.11 -6.98
C SER A 73 5.27 7.17 -7.64
N PRO A 74 5.76 8.40 -7.84
CA PRO A 74 4.97 9.48 -8.44
C PRO A 74 5.02 9.50 -9.98
N GLY A 75 3.96 10.03 -10.60
CA GLY A 75 3.97 10.48 -12.01
C GLY A 75 3.90 9.36 -13.03
N GLY A 76 2.81 8.57 -13.00
CA GLY A 76 2.59 7.46 -13.94
C GLY A 76 3.49 6.25 -13.66
N SER A 77 3.93 6.09 -12.42
CA SER A 77 4.75 4.96 -11.98
C SER A 77 3.89 3.86 -11.36
N GLU A 78 4.44 2.66 -11.26
CA GLU A 78 3.81 1.53 -10.59
C GLU A 78 4.60 1.17 -9.31
N ALA A 79 3.88 0.80 -8.26
CA ALA A 79 4.45 0.34 -7.00
C ALA A 79 3.79 -0.96 -6.55
N HIS A 80 4.62 -1.96 -6.26
CA HIS A 80 4.21 -3.23 -5.68
C HIS A 80 4.96 -3.47 -4.36
N THR A 81 4.24 -3.53 -3.25
CA THR A 81 4.81 -3.78 -1.92
C THR A 81 4.22 -5.06 -1.34
N MET A 82 5.07 -5.97 -0.86
CA MET A 82 4.68 -7.20 -0.16
C MET A 82 5.32 -7.27 1.23
N SER A 83 4.50 -7.18 2.28
CA SER A 83 4.95 -7.12 3.67
C SER A 83 4.22 -8.12 4.58
N PRO A 84 4.59 -9.41 4.56
CA PRO A 84 3.96 -10.44 5.39
C PRO A 84 4.50 -10.52 6.82
N GLY A 85 3.69 -11.07 7.73
CA GLY A 85 4.12 -11.58 9.04
C GLY A 85 4.52 -10.50 10.03
N GLY A 86 3.56 -9.65 10.41
CA GLY A 86 3.77 -8.57 11.39
C GLY A 86 4.62 -7.42 10.86
N SER A 87 4.61 -7.20 9.55
CA SER A 87 5.40 -6.16 8.89
C SER A 87 4.53 -4.95 8.57
N GLU A 88 5.16 -3.80 8.35
CA GLU A 88 4.47 -2.56 7.97
C GLU A 88 4.81 -2.19 6.52
N ALA A 89 3.80 -1.70 5.79
CA ALA A 89 3.96 -1.21 4.43
C ALA A 89 3.35 0.17 4.28
N HIS A 90 4.12 1.11 3.76
CA HIS A 90 3.69 2.45 3.39
C HIS A 90 3.97 2.70 1.90
N THR A 91 2.92 2.89 1.11
CA THR A 91 3.03 3.17 -0.33
C THR A 91 2.41 4.53 -0.64
N MET A 92 3.16 5.39 -1.35
CA MET A 92 2.68 6.69 -1.83
C MET A 92 2.83 6.79 -3.35
N SER A 93 1.71 6.87 -4.06
CA SER A 93 1.66 6.86 -5.53
C SER A 93 0.76 7.98 -6.08
N PRO A 94 1.27 9.23 -6.20
CA PRO A 94 0.49 10.35 -6.72
C PRO A 94 0.60 10.53 -8.24
N GLY A 95 -0.41 11.18 -8.84
CA GLY A 95 -0.34 11.72 -10.20
C GLY A 95 -0.43 10.69 -11.32
N GLY A 96 -1.52 9.93 -11.35
CA GLY A 96 -1.78 8.90 -12.37
C GLY A 96 -0.95 7.63 -12.18
N SER A 97 -0.49 7.38 -10.96
CA SER A 97 0.30 6.20 -10.63
C SER A 97 -0.58 5.06 -10.12
N GLU A 98 -0.03 3.84 -10.10
CA GLU A 98 -0.69 2.66 -9.53
C GLU A 98 0.07 2.17 -8.29
N ALA A 99 -0.68 1.73 -7.28
CA ALA A 99 -0.15 1.13 -6.07
C ALA A 99 -0.83 -0.20 -5.76
N HIS A 100 -0.04 -1.24 -5.55
CA HIS A 100 -0.47 -2.55 -5.10
C HIS A 100 0.27 -2.92 -3.82
N THR A 101 -0.47 -3.07 -2.72
CA THR A 101 0.09 -3.47 -1.41
C THR A 101 -0.53 -4.78 -0.96
N MET A 102 0.30 -5.75 -0.56
CA MET A 102 -0.12 -7.03 0.02
C MET A 102 0.52 -7.23 1.39
N SER A 103 -0.30 -7.23 2.45
CA SER A 103 0.17 -7.30 3.85
C SER A 103 -0.60 -8.37 4.64
N PRO A 104 -0.22 -9.66 4.53
CA PRO A 104 -0.90 -10.75 5.25
C PRO A 104 -0.30 -11.04 6.63
N GLY A 105 -1.11 -11.62 7.52
CA GLY A 105 -0.67 -12.26 8.76
C GLY A 105 -0.25 -11.28 9.86
N GLY A 106 -1.19 -10.45 10.31
CA GLY A 106 -0.98 -9.48 11.38
C GLY A 106 -0.13 -8.27 10.96
N SER A 107 -0.07 -7.99 9.67
CA SER A 107 0.68 -6.87 9.10
C SER A 107 -0.19 -5.63 8.97
N GLU A 108 0.45 -4.47 8.78
CA GLU A 108 -0.23 -3.21 8.51
C GLU A 108 0.11 -2.70 7.10
N ALA A 109 -0.88 -2.11 6.44
CA ALA A 109 -0.71 -1.48 5.13
C ALA A 109 -1.32 -0.08 5.13
N HIS A 110 -0.53 0.89 4.68
CA HIS A 110 -0.95 2.26 4.44
C HIS A 110 -0.66 2.64 2.98
N THR A 111 -1.70 2.90 2.20
CA THR A 111 -1.58 3.32 0.81
C THR A 111 -2.19 4.72 0.61
N MET A 112 -1.44 5.62 -0.02
CA MET A 112 -1.90 6.97 -0.39
C MET A 112 -1.73 7.22 -1.89
N SER A 113 -2.85 7.37 -2.60
CA SER A 113 -2.87 7.50 -4.07
C SER A 113 -3.73 8.68 -4.53
N PRO A 114 -3.23 9.93 -4.48
CA PRO A 114 -3.98 11.12 -4.91
C PRO A 114 -3.90 11.40 -6.41
N GLY A 115 -4.87 12.15 -6.94
CA GLY A 115 -4.79 12.82 -8.24
C GLY A 115 -4.86 11.87 -9.44
N GLY A 116 -5.99 11.17 -9.59
CA GLY A 116 -6.24 10.25 -10.71
C GLY A 116 -5.42 8.97 -10.64
N SER A 117 -5.02 8.57 -9.44
CA SER A 117 -4.18 7.39 -9.21
C SER A 117 -5.03 6.21 -8.73
N GLU A 118 -4.51 5.00 -8.85
CA GLU A 118 -5.18 3.78 -8.40
C GLU A 118 -4.46 3.17 -7.20
N ALA A 119 -5.24 2.64 -6.25
CA ALA A 119 -4.74 1.93 -5.08
C ALA A 119 -5.45 0.59 -4.91
N HIS A 120 -4.68 -0.48 -4.79
CA HIS A 120 -5.12 -1.83 -4.49
C HIS A 120 -4.40 -2.33 -3.24
N THR A 121 -5.15 -2.57 -2.16
CA THR A 121 -4.61 -3.09 -0.89
C THR A 121 -5.26 -4.43 -0.56
N MET A 122 -4.45 -5.45 -0.25
CA MET A 122 -4.91 -6.76 0.21
C MET A 122 -4.27 -7.12 1.56
N SER A 123 -5.09 -7.20 2.61
CA SER A 123 -4.63 -7.44 3.99
C SER A 123 -5.43 -8.56 4.66
N PRO A 124 -5.08 -9.85 4.45
CA PRO A 124 -5.77 -10.98 5.06
C PRO A 124 -5.20 -11.37 6.44
N GLY A 125 -6.00 -12.09 7.23
CA GLY A 125 -5.54 -12.83 8.41
C GLY A 125 -5.12 -11.96 9.59
N GLY A 126 -6.06 -11.18 10.13
CA GLY A 126 -5.83 -10.32 11.30
C GLY A 126 -4.96 -9.10 11.00
N SER A 127 -4.95 -8.65 9.74
CA SER A 127 -4.11 -7.54 9.28
C SER A 127 -4.95 -6.26 9.19
N GLU A 128 -4.28 -5.12 9.12
CA GLU A 128 -4.93 -3.81 8.97
C GLU A 128 -4.59 -3.18 7.61
N ALA A 129 -5.57 -2.52 7.00
CA ALA A 129 -5.42 -1.79 5.76
C ALA A 129 -6.00 -0.39 5.88
N HIS A 130 -5.21 0.62 5.53
CA HIS A 130 -5.60 2.01 5.42
C HIS A 130 -5.29 2.52 4.02
N THR A 131 -6.32 2.89 3.26
CA THR A 131 -6.20 3.42 1.91
C THR A 131 -6.78 4.84 1.84
N MET A 132 -6.02 5.79 1.30
CA MET A 132 -6.46 7.17 1.06
C MET A 132 -6.27 7.57 -0.41
N SER A 133 -7.38 7.81 -1.12
CA SER A 133 -7.38 8.08 -2.57
C SER A 133 -8.21 9.33 -2.92
N PRO A 134 -7.68 10.55 -2.74
CA PRO A 134 -8.41 11.78 -3.04
C PRO A 134 -8.27 12.25 -4.50
N GLY A 135 -9.26 13.01 -4.98
CA GLY A 135 -9.15 13.80 -6.21
C GLY A 135 -9.25 12.99 -7.50
N GLY A 136 -10.37 12.30 -7.70
CA GLY A 136 -10.64 11.50 -8.89
C GLY A 136 -9.83 10.20 -8.95
N SER A 137 -9.37 9.71 -7.81
CA SER A 137 -8.61 8.47 -7.69
C SER A 137 -9.52 7.28 -7.38
N GLU A 138 -9.01 6.08 -7.56
CA GLU A 138 -9.72 4.84 -7.22
C GLU A 138 -9.00 4.12 -6.06
N ALA A 139 -9.80 3.52 -5.17
CA ALA A 139 -9.31 2.70 -4.07
C ALA A 139 -10.05 1.37 -4.03
N HIS A 140 -9.30 0.28 -3.96
CA HIS A 140 -9.78 -1.07 -3.79
C HIS A 140 -9.07 -1.72 -2.61
N THR A 141 -9.83 -2.02 -1.56
CA THR A 141 -9.30 -2.67 -0.35
C THR A 141 -9.98 -4.03 -0.15
N MET A 142 -9.20 -5.09 0.07
CA MET A 142 -9.68 -6.43 0.39
C MET A 142 -9.06 -6.94 1.70
N SER A 143 -9.87 -7.10 2.74
CA SER A 143 -9.41 -7.50 4.08
C SER A 143 -10.23 -8.67 4.64
N PRO A 144 -9.90 -9.94 4.29
CA PRO A 144 -10.61 -11.10 4.80
C PRO A 144 -10.02 -11.65 6.12
N GLY A 145 -10.82 -12.48 6.81
CA GLY A 145 -10.34 -13.33 7.91
C GLY A 145 -9.96 -12.58 9.19
N GLY A 146 -10.92 -11.82 9.75
CA GLY A 146 -10.74 -11.07 10.99
C GLY A 146 -9.82 -9.86 10.85
N SER A 147 -9.75 -9.29 9.65
CA SER A 147 -8.89 -8.14 9.32
C SER A 147 -9.69 -6.85 9.36
N GLU A 148 -9.02 -5.70 9.39
CA GLU A 148 -9.65 -4.38 9.36
C GLU A 148 -9.30 -3.64 8.07
N ALA A 149 -10.28 -2.91 7.54
CA ALA A 149 -10.12 -2.06 6.35
C ALA A 149 -10.68 -0.67 6.61
N HIS A 150 -9.88 0.35 6.34
CA HIS A 150 -10.25 1.75 6.36
C HIS A 150 -9.93 2.39 5.01
N THR A 151 -10.95 2.82 4.28
CA THR A 151 -10.80 3.48 2.98
C THR A 151 -11.36 4.90 3.05
N MET A 152 -10.59 5.90 2.60
CA MET A 152 -11.02 7.30 2.50
C MET A 152 -10.80 7.84 1.08
N SER A 153 -11.89 8.16 0.38
CA SER A 153 -11.86 8.59 -1.03
C SER A 153 -12.67 9.87 -1.25
N PRO A 154 -12.13 11.08 -0.96
CA PRO A 154 -12.83 12.34 -1.14
C PRO A 154 -12.67 12.94 -2.55
N GLY A 155 -13.60 13.80 -2.95
CA GLY A 155 -13.43 14.69 -4.10
C GLY A 155 -13.60 14.01 -5.47
N GLY A 156 -14.73 13.33 -5.67
CA GLY A 156 -15.07 12.65 -6.92
C GLY A 156 -14.26 11.37 -7.16
N SER A 157 -13.76 10.75 -6.09
CA SER A 157 -13.03 9.49 -6.12
C SER A 157 -13.97 8.31 -5.93
N GLU A 158 -13.49 7.10 -6.23
CA GLU A 158 -14.21 5.85 -5.99
C GLU A 158 -13.54 5.02 -4.90
N ALA A 159 -14.34 4.33 -4.10
CA ALA A 159 -13.88 3.41 -3.07
C ALA A 159 -14.65 2.09 -3.13
N HIS A 160 -13.92 1.00 -3.16
CA HIS A 160 -14.42 -0.36 -3.10
C HIS A 160 -13.73 -1.11 -1.96
N THR A 161 -14.49 -1.51 -0.95
CA THR A 161 -13.97 -2.25 0.20
C THR A 161 -14.68 -3.61 0.31
N MET A 162 -13.92 -4.70 0.40
CA MET A 162 -14.43 -6.06 0.60
C MET A 162 -13.81 -6.70 1.84
N SER A 163 -14.62 -6.97 2.87
CA SER A 163 -14.15 -7.50 4.16
C SER A 163 -14.96 -8.72 4.61
N PRO A 164 -14.72 -9.92 4.08
CA PRO A 164 -15.46 -11.12 4.46
C PRO A 164 -14.89 -11.79 5.72
N GLY A 165 -15.70 -12.65 6.35
CA GLY A 165 -15.24 -13.62 7.36
C GLY A 165 -14.87 -13.03 8.72
N GLY A 166 -15.78 -12.25 9.31
CA GLY A 166 -15.60 -11.66 10.65
C GLY A 166 -14.66 -10.45 10.66
N SER A 167 -14.49 -9.81 9.51
CA SER A 167 -13.62 -8.65 9.31
C SER A 167 -14.42 -7.36 9.45
N GLU A 168 -13.74 -6.23 9.63
CA GLU A 168 -14.38 -4.91 9.70
C GLU A 168 -14.02 -4.06 8.48
N ALA A 169 -14.97 -3.25 8.02
CA ALA A 169 -14.78 -2.30 6.93
C ALA A 169 -15.35 -0.94 7.29
N HIS A 170 -14.54 0.09 7.10
CA HIS A 170 -14.92 1.48 7.21
C HIS A 170 -14.56 2.23 5.93
N THR A 171 -15.57 2.73 5.23
CA THR A 171 -15.40 3.50 3.98
C THR A 171 -15.95 4.91 4.15
N MET A 172 -15.17 5.93 3.81
CA MET A 172 -15.59 7.33 3.85
C MET A 172 -15.35 8.01 2.49
N SER A 173 -16.43 8.45 1.84
CA SER A 173 -16.39 9.06 0.50
C SER A 173 -17.17 10.38 0.45
N PRO A 174 -16.58 11.51 0.88
CA PRO A 174 -17.26 12.81 0.84
C PRO A 174 -17.08 13.54 -0.50
N GLY A 175 -17.97 14.49 -0.80
CA GLY A 175 -17.76 15.47 -1.87
C GLY A 175 -17.92 14.91 -3.28
N GLY A 176 -19.06 14.26 -3.55
CA GLY A 176 -19.39 13.71 -4.87
C GLY A 176 -18.66 12.43 -5.26
N SER A 177 -18.03 11.77 -4.30
CA SER A 177 -17.37 10.47 -4.46
C SER A 177 -18.36 9.29 -4.41
N GLU A 178 -17.91 8.11 -4.80
CA GLU A 178 -18.66 6.85 -4.65
C GLU A 178 -18.01 5.92 -3.62
N ALA A 179 -18.83 5.13 -2.94
CA ALA A 179 -18.38 4.11 -2.00
C ALA A 179 -19.21 2.83 -2.14
N HIS A 180 -18.52 1.71 -2.25
CA HIS A 180 -19.08 0.37 -2.25
C HIS A 180 -18.37 -0.48 -1.21
N THR A 181 -19.09 -0.90 -0.18
CA THR A 181 -18.57 -1.80 0.86
C THR A 181 -19.32 -3.12 0.82
N MET A 182 -18.60 -4.25 0.89
CA MET A 182 -19.17 -5.60 0.94
C MET A 182 -18.56 -6.39 2.10
N SER A 183 -19.40 -6.81 3.06
CA SER A 183 -18.98 -7.50 4.28
C SER A 183 -19.81 -8.77 4.55
N PRO A 184 -19.60 -9.86 3.78
CA PRO A 184 -20.36 -11.10 3.95
C PRO A 184 -19.78 -11.96 5.10
N GLY A 185 -20.62 -12.84 5.67
CA GLY A 185 -20.15 -13.89 6.58
C GLY A 185 -19.85 -13.42 8.01
N GLY A 186 -20.70 -12.56 8.58
CA GLY A 186 -20.60 -12.10 9.98
C GLY A 186 -19.62 -10.95 10.20
N SER A 187 -19.27 -10.25 9.13
CA SER A 187 -18.41 -9.06 9.13
C SER A 187 -19.21 -7.78 9.39
N GLU A 188 -18.53 -6.72 9.84
CA GLU A 188 -19.13 -5.39 10.01
C GLU A 188 -18.74 -4.46 8.85
N ALA A 189 -19.64 -3.53 8.51
CA ALA A 189 -19.42 -2.53 7.48
C ALA A 189 -20.04 -1.19 7.87
N HIS A 190 -19.24 -0.14 7.75
CA HIS A 190 -19.65 1.23 7.94
C HIS A 190 -19.25 2.07 6.73
N THR A 191 -20.23 2.62 6.03
CA THR A 191 -20.00 3.51 4.89
C THR A 191 -20.58 4.89 5.17
N MET A 192 -19.77 5.94 4.99
CA MET A 192 -20.19 7.34 5.13
C MET A 192 -19.94 8.13 3.84
N SER A 193 -21.02 8.66 3.25
CA SER A 193 -20.97 9.53 2.06
C SER A 193 -21.71 10.85 2.31
N PRO A 194 -21.05 11.87 2.89
CA PRO A 194 -21.64 13.20 3.04
C PRO A 194 -21.40 14.10 1.82
N GLY A 195 -22.36 14.98 1.53
CA GLY A 195 -22.16 16.07 0.55
C GLY A 195 -22.36 15.67 -0.92
N GLY A 196 -23.43 14.92 -1.22
CA GLY A 196 -23.81 14.58 -2.61
C GLY A 196 -23.11 13.35 -3.18
N SER A 197 -22.51 12.52 -2.35
CA SER A 197 -21.86 11.27 -2.71
C SER A 197 -22.80 10.06 -2.64
N GLU A 198 -22.48 9.01 -3.40
CA GLU A 198 -23.20 7.74 -3.36
C GLU A 198 -22.52 6.76 -2.40
N ALA A 199 -23.33 5.91 -1.75
CA ALA A 199 -22.85 4.87 -0.86
C ALA A 199 -23.72 3.62 -0.95
N HIS A 200 -23.07 2.49 -1.15
CA HIS A 200 -23.70 1.18 -1.15
C HIS A 200 -22.97 0.26 -0.16
N THR A 201 -23.72 -0.41 0.70
CA THR A 201 -23.17 -1.38 1.67
C THR A 201 -23.96 -2.69 1.56
N MET A 202 -23.24 -3.80 1.38
CA MET A 202 -23.78 -5.17 1.30
C MET A 202 -23.22 -6.05 2.40
#